data_AF-A0A4W4H6V7-F1
#
_entry.id   AF-A0A4W4H6V7-F1
#
_cell.length_a   1.000
_cell.length_b   1.000
_cell.length_c   1.000
_cell.angle_alpha   90.00
_cell.angle_beta   90.00
_cell.angle_gamma   90.00
#
_symmetry.space_group_name_H-M   'P 1'
#
loop_
_entity.id
_entity.type
_entity.pdbx_description
1 polymer ?
#
loop_
_entity_poly.entity_id
_entity_poly.type
_entity_poly.pdbx_seq_one_letter_code
_entity_poly.pdbx_strand_id
1 'polypeptide(L)'
;MPKYNGSEIEVTLSPSKVTTQPFYVEPRNIVEDSVQDRVSAEASVLNSRVHYYSRLTGSSDRLLAPPDHVIPPPEEIYIYSPLGTAFKVDGGEATTKNPSVVTIFAIWNTMMGTSILSIPWGIKQAGFTLGIISVILMALLTLYCCYRILKSTKSIPYVDTSDWEFPDVCKHYFGEFGKWLSLLFSMVSLMGAMVVYWVLMSNFLFNTGKFIYISIKNMVLGSNCLIVSAGPVVCPYPDLDPHSNSSAGLSYHSDNSTALFNHWWSKTNSIPFYLIVLLLPLLNFRSASFFARFTFLGTVSVAYLIFLVTLKAFRLGFHLEFHWFDSTEMFVPEFRLLFPQLTGVLTLAFFIHNCIITLMKNNRNQENNVRDLSLAYLLVGLTYLYVGVMIFAAFPSPPLSKECIEPNFLDNFPSSDVMVFVARAFLLFQMMSVYPLLGYLVRVQLMGQLFGDHYPSFAYVFILNVLIVGAGVLMAKFYPNIGSIIRYSGAMCGLALVFVFPSLIHMRALRRRGELRWPSAFFHSFLIMLGAANLLGQFFM
;
A
#
# COMPACT_ATOMS: atom_id res chain seq x y z
N MET A 1 10.51 98.59 -13.02
CA MET A 1 11.63 97.79 -13.56
C MET A 1 11.62 96.45 -12.82
N PRO A 2 11.83 95.32 -13.51
CA PRO A 2 10.77 94.60 -14.23
C PRO A 2 10.69 93.11 -13.78
N LYS A 3 9.51 92.48 -13.81
CA LYS A 3 8.94 91.57 -14.84
C LYS A 3 9.42 90.10 -14.77
N TYR A 4 8.46 89.18 -14.60
CA TYR A 4 7.97 88.19 -15.59
C TYR A 4 8.58 86.80 -15.30
N ASN A 5 7.93 85.66 -15.49
CA ASN A 5 6.55 85.31 -15.80
C ASN A 5 6.44 83.82 -15.48
N GLY A 6 5.30 83.39 -14.93
CA GLY A 6 4.90 82.00 -15.06
C GLY A 6 4.68 81.72 -16.55
N SER A 7 5.36 80.72 -17.08
CA SER A 7 4.99 80.09 -18.34
C SER A 7 4.58 78.66 -18.02
N GLU A 8 3.28 78.45 -17.88
CA GLU A 8 2.63 77.20 -18.24
C GLU A 8 3.17 76.78 -19.60
N ILE A 9 3.81 75.62 -19.65
CA ILE A 9 3.99 74.92 -20.91
C ILE A 9 2.70 74.14 -21.13
N GLU A 10 1.77 74.83 -21.76
CA GLU A 10 0.59 74.24 -22.38
C GLU A 10 1.08 73.37 -23.56
N VAL A 11 1.35 72.09 -23.31
CA VAL A 11 1.54 71.12 -24.39
C VAL A 11 0.16 70.80 -24.93
N THR A 12 -0.19 71.50 -26.00
CA THR A 12 -1.34 71.22 -26.85
C THR A 12 -1.21 69.81 -27.41
N LEU A 13 -1.92 68.85 -26.81
CA LEU A 13 -2.11 67.53 -27.38
C LEU A 13 -3.00 67.65 -28.62
N SER A 14 -2.38 67.78 -29.79
CA SER A 14 -3.04 67.44 -31.04
C SER A 14 -3.54 65.99 -30.96
N PRO A 15 -4.77 65.65 -31.36
CA PRO A 15 -5.25 64.27 -31.34
C PRO A 15 -4.61 63.51 -32.53
N SER A 16 -3.32 63.21 -32.43
CA SER A 16 -2.71 62.19 -33.27
C SER A 16 -3.27 60.86 -32.80
N LYS A 17 -4.14 60.28 -33.63
CA LYS A 17 -4.69 58.92 -33.53
C LYS A 17 -3.77 58.02 -32.72
N VAL A 18 -4.18 57.67 -31.50
CA VAL A 18 -3.60 56.56 -30.77
C VAL A 18 -4.01 55.30 -31.53
N THR A 19 -3.22 54.92 -32.53
CA THR A 19 -3.18 53.53 -32.97
C THR A 19 -2.65 52.75 -31.78
N THR A 20 -3.55 52.04 -31.09
CA THR A 20 -3.20 50.98 -30.14
C THR A 20 -2.54 49.86 -30.93
N GLN A 21 -1.28 50.06 -31.33
CA GLN A 21 -0.40 48.96 -31.65
C GLN A 21 0.17 48.47 -30.31
N PRO A 22 0.04 47.17 -29.97
CA PRO A 22 0.76 46.62 -28.85
C PRO A 22 2.26 46.86 -29.06
N PHE A 23 2.99 47.19 -27.98
CA PHE A 23 4.45 47.33 -28.02
C PHE A 23 5.07 46.05 -28.60
N TYR A 24 5.56 46.14 -29.84
CA TYR A 24 6.31 45.07 -30.47
C TYR A 24 7.77 45.18 -30.02
N VAL A 25 8.17 44.33 -29.09
CA VAL A 25 9.56 44.18 -28.69
C VAL A 25 10.17 43.11 -29.58
N GLU A 26 11.14 43.47 -30.41
CA GLU A 26 11.87 42.50 -31.23
C GLU A 26 12.53 41.44 -30.31
N PRO A 27 12.33 40.14 -30.58
CA PRO A 27 12.99 39.09 -29.81
C PRO A 27 14.50 39.23 -29.98
N ARG A 28 15.22 39.49 -28.88
CA ARG A 28 16.68 39.45 -28.88
C ARG A 28 17.14 37.98 -28.75
N ASN A 29 18.12 37.60 -29.58
CA ASN A 29 18.71 36.25 -29.72
C ASN A 29 17.94 35.27 -30.61
N ILE A 30 17.52 35.70 -31.81
CA ILE A 30 17.24 34.75 -32.91
C ILE A 30 18.53 34.63 -33.72
N VAL A 31 19.34 33.62 -33.41
CA VAL A 31 20.38 33.14 -34.33
C VAL A 31 19.72 32.06 -35.18
N GLU A 32 19.63 32.30 -36.49
CA GLU A 32 19.18 31.30 -37.46
C GLU A 32 20.20 30.17 -37.55
N ASP A 33 19.91 29.05 -36.89
CA ASP A 33 19.89 27.69 -37.47
C ASP A 33 19.84 26.61 -36.38
N SER A 34 19.08 25.55 -36.66
CA SER A 34 18.87 24.29 -35.90
C SER A 34 17.66 24.18 -34.94
N VAL A 35 17.15 22.95 -34.84
CA VAL A 35 15.76 22.56 -34.46
C VAL A 35 15.64 22.10 -32.99
N GLN A 36 16.55 22.51 -32.09
CA GLN A 36 16.49 22.12 -30.69
C GLN A 36 16.03 23.27 -29.78
N ASP A 37 14.84 23.08 -29.20
CA ASP A 37 14.21 23.82 -28.09
C ASP A 37 14.39 25.35 -28.11
N ARG A 38 13.62 25.98 -29.01
CA ARG A 38 13.47 27.44 -29.09
C ARG A 38 12.83 27.99 -27.81
N VAL A 39 13.42 29.08 -27.28
CA VAL A 39 12.76 29.95 -26.30
C VAL A 39 11.43 30.42 -26.90
N SER A 40 10.30 30.16 -26.25
CA SER A 40 9.00 30.62 -26.75
C SER A 40 8.99 32.16 -26.80
N ALA A 41 8.32 32.73 -27.81
CA ALA A 41 8.20 34.19 -27.93
C ALA A 41 7.64 34.80 -26.63
N GLU A 42 6.71 34.10 -25.99
CA GLU A 42 6.13 34.45 -24.69
C GLU A 42 7.17 34.52 -23.56
N ALA A 43 8.05 33.51 -23.45
CA ALA A 43 9.10 33.49 -22.44
C ALA A 43 10.10 34.65 -22.61
N SER A 44 10.42 35.02 -23.87
CA SER A 44 11.33 36.13 -24.18
C SER A 44 10.75 37.49 -23.78
N VAL A 45 9.45 37.68 -24.03
CA VAL A 45 8.70 38.88 -23.66
C VAL A 45 8.59 38.98 -22.14
N LEU A 46 8.33 37.86 -21.45
CA LEU A 46 8.29 37.82 -19.99
C LEU A 46 9.64 38.24 -19.37
N ASN A 47 10.74 37.70 -19.88
CA ASN A 47 12.08 38.00 -19.37
C ASN A 47 12.45 39.48 -19.55
N SER A 48 12.12 40.06 -20.70
CA SER A 48 12.35 41.50 -20.94
C SER A 48 11.55 42.39 -20.00
N ARG A 49 10.31 42.01 -19.65
CA ARG A 49 9.49 42.72 -18.66
C ARG A 49 10.09 42.63 -17.27
N VAL A 50 10.50 41.45 -16.81
CA VAL A 50 11.13 41.27 -15.49
C VAL A 50 12.44 42.06 -15.41
N HIS A 51 13.26 42.05 -16.46
CA HIS A 51 14.48 42.86 -16.51
C HIS A 51 14.21 44.36 -16.46
N TYR A 52 13.15 44.83 -17.12
CA TYR A 52 12.73 46.23 -17.05
C TYR A 52 12.40 46.65 -15.61
N TYR A 53 11.55 45.88 -14.90
CA TYR A 53 11.23 46.17 -13.50
C TYR A 53 12.46 46.04 -12.59
N SER A 54 13.34 45.06 -12.83
CA SER A 54 14.58 44.90 -12.04
C SER A 54 15.54 46.10 -12.16
N ARG A 55 15.50 46.82 -13.29
CA ARG A 55 16.27 48.05 -13.49
C ARG A 55 15.62 49.25 -12.82
N LEU A 56 14.29 49.26 -12.71
CA LEU A 56 13.53 50.30 -12.00
C LEU A 56 13.64 50.16 -10.47
N THR A 57 13.77 48.93 -9.95
CA THR A 57 13.92 48.65 -8.51
C THR A 57 15.34 48.90 -7.96
N GLY A 58 16.24 49.50 -8.76
CA GLY A 58 17.59 49.88 -8.33
C GLY A 58 17.65 50.94 -7.23
N SER A 59 16.54 51.60 -6.92
CA SER A 59 16.35 52.47 -5.76
C SER A 59 15.30 51.85 -4.84
N SER A 60 15.59 51.77 -3.54
CA SER A 60 14.89 51.08 -2.45
C SER A 60 13.43 51.47 -2.16
N ASP A 61 12.71 52.06 -3.12
CA ASP A 61 11.31 52.42 -3.00
C ASP A 61 10.39 51.25 -3.31
N ARG A 62 9.67 50.79 -2.28
CA ARG A 62 8.62 49.75 -2.35
C ARG A 62 7.48 50.06 -3.33
N LEU A 63 7.34 51.32 -3.76
CA LEU A 63 6.36 51.76 -4.76
C LEU A 63 6.72 51.36 -6.20
N LEU A 64 7.97 50.94 -6.44
CA LEU A 64 8.46 50.51 -7.76
C LEU A 64 8.55 48.99 -7.90
N ALA A 65 8.04 48.24 -6.93
CA ALA A 65 7.93 46.79 -7.03
C ALA A 65 6.93 46.41 -8.15
N PRO A 66 7.21 45.34 -8.92
CA PRO A 66 6.31 44.90 -9.97
C PRO A 66 4.93 44.55 -9.37
N PRO A 67 3.82 45.08 -9.94
CA PRO A 67 2.47 44.75 -9.50
C PRO A 67 2.17 43.25 -9.62
N ASP A 68 1.31 42.72 -8.75
CA ASP A 68 1.02 41.26 -8.67
C ASP A 68 0.47 40.65 -9.97
N HIS A 69 -0.17 41.44 -10.83
CA HIS A 69 -0.65 40.99 -12.15
C HIS A 69 0.44 40.93 -13.23
N VAL A 70 1.63 41.45 -12.94
CA VAL A 70 2.80 41.45 -13.82
C VAL A 70 3.74 40.29 -13.50
N ILE A 71 3.73 39.83 -12.25
CA ILE A 71 4.43 38.62 -11.83
C ILE A 71 3.58 37.43 -12.30
N PRO A 72 4.09 36.60 -13.22
CA PRO A 72 3.36 35.44 -13.68
C PRO A 72 3.09 34.48 -12.52
N PRO A 73 1.96 33.73 -12.55
CA PRO A 73 1.75 32.65 -11.61
C PRO A 73 2.90 31.64 -11.72
N PRO A 74 3.21 30.88 -10.65
CA PRO A 74 4.35 29.96 -10.60
C PRO A 74 4.38 28.89 -11.71
N GLU A 75 3.24 28.68 -12.39
CA GLU A 75 3.08 27.76 -13.53
C GLU A 75 3.68 28.29 -14.85
N GLU A 76 4.06 29.57 -14.92
CA GLU A 76 4.56 30.28 -16.11
C GLU A 76 6.00 30.81 -15.96
N ILE A 77 6.70 30.43 -14.88
CA ILE A 77 8.07 30.89 -14.64
C ILE A 77 9.06 30.05 -15.46
N TYR A 78 9.90 30.71 -16.26
CA TYR A 78 10.97 30.07 -17.04
C TYR A 78 12.34 30.41 -16.44
N ILE A 79 13.20 29.40 -16.20
CA ILE A 79 14.60 29.60 -15.80
C ILE A 79 15.48 29.57 -17.05
N TYR A 80 16.22 30.65 -17.25
CA TYR A 80 17.21 30.77 -18.31
C TYR A 80 18.55 30.18 -17.87
N SER A 81 19.07 29.23 -18.63
CA SER A 81 20.44 28.73 -18.50
C SER A 81 21.44 29.75 -19.05
N PRO A 82 22.65 29.87 -18.48
CA PRO A 82 23.73 30.69 -19.04
C PRO A 82 24.14 30.28 -20.48
N LEU A 83 23.70 29.10 -20.96
CA LEU A 83 23.86 28.61 -22.33
C LEU A 83 22.72 29.03 -23.29
N GLY A 84 21.79 29.89 -22.87
CA GLY A 84 20.73 30.44 -23.74
C GLY A 84 19.47 29.60 -23.87
N THR A 85 19.36 28.47 -23.17
CA THR A 85 18.16 27.63 -23.14
C THR A 85 17.23 28.05 -22.00
N ALA A 86 15.94 28.27 -22.29
CA ALA A 86 14.92 28.55 -21.29
C ALA A 86 14.19 27.26 -20.93
N PHE A 87 14.31 26.81 -19.68
CA PHE A 87 13.54 25.68 -19.17
C PHE A 87 12.31 26.21 -18.46
N LYS A 88 11.13 25.67 -18.80
CA LYS A 88 9.94 25.91 -17.98
C LYS A 88 10.23 25.34 -16.60
N VAL A 89 10.21 26.19 -15.57
CA VAL A 89 10.16 25.68 -14.21
C VAL A 89 8.75 25.16 -14.06
N ASP A 90 8.61 23.84 -14.04
CA ASP A 90 7.42 23.27 -13.43
C ASP A 90 7.43 23.75 -11.98
N GLY A 91 6.70 24.85 -11.74
CA GLY A 91 6.51 25.43 -10.42
C GLY A 91 6.14 24.32 -9.45
N GLY A 92 7.02 24.12 -8.46
CA GLY A 92 7.00 23.12 -7.39
C GLY A 92 6.03 21.96 -7.56
N GLU A 93 6.52 20.78 -7.96
CA GLU A 93 5.82 19.49 -7.90
C GLU A 93 4.29 19.59 -7.88
N ALA A 94 3.68 20.21 -8.89
CA ALA A 94 2.28 19.96 -9.18
C ALA A 94 2.22 18.54 -9.75
N THR A 95 2.32 17.53 -8.86
CA THR A 95 2.10 16.13 -9.17
C THR A 95 0.84 16.06 -10.01
N THR A 96 0.96 15.64 -11.27
CA THR A 96 -0.15 15.52 -12.19
C THR A 96 -1.26 14.74 -11.49
N LYS A 97 -2.32 15.41 -11.06
CA LYS A 97 -3.31 14.79 -10.17
C LYS A 97 -3.94 13.60 -10.88
N ASN A 98 -4.05 12.48 -10.18
CA ASN A 98 -4.50 11.22 -10.75
C ASN A 98 -6.00 11.31 -11.11
N PRO A 99 -6.43 10.75 -12.25
CA PRO A 99 -7.86 10.59 -12.54
C PRO A 99 -8.49 9.60 -11.56
N SER A 100 -9.79 9.75 -11.28
CA SER A 100 -10.54 8.92 -10.32
C SER A 100 -10.33 7.41 -10.51
N VAL A 101 -10.27 6.92 -11.75
CA VAL A 101 -10.07 5.49 -12.05
C VAL A 101 -8.72 4.99 -11.56
N VAL A 102 -7.65 5.78 -11.77
CA VAL A 102 -6.30 5.44 -11.29
C VAL A 102 -6.27 5.43 -9.78
N THR A 103 -6.99 6.35 -9.13
CA THR A 103 -7.13 6.39 -7.67
C THR A 103 -7.84 5.14 -7.12
N ILE A 104 -8.95 4.71 -7.73
CA ILE A 104 -9.68 3.48 -7.37
C ILE A 104 -8.75 2.27 -7.49
N PHE A 105 -8.05 2.17 -8.62
CA PHE A 105 -7.14 1.07 -8.89
C PHE A 105 -5.91 1.09 -7.98
N ALA A 106 -5.41 2.27 -7.59
CA ALA A 106 -4.33 2.41 -6.63
C ALA A 106 -4.74 1.91 -5.24
N ILE A 107 -5.95 2.26 -4.76
CA ILE A 107 -6.48 1.71 -3.50
C ILE A 107 -6.58 0.20 -3.59
N TRP A 108 -7.19 -0.31 -4.67
CA TRP A 108 -7.35 -1.75 -4.89
C TRP A 108 -6.00 -2.46 -4.88
N ASN A 109 -5.02 -2.00 -5.67
CA ASN A 109 -3.70 -2.61 -5.75
C ASN A 109 -2.89 -2.49 -4.46
N THR A 110 -3.15 -1.47 -3.63
CA THR A 110 -2.48 -1.30 -2.33
C THR A 110 -3.03 -2.29 -1.28
N MET A 111 -4.34 -2.57 -1.31
CA MET A 111 -4.95 -3.57 -0.43
C MET A 111 -4.70 -5.00 -0.92
N MET A 112 -4.69 -5.20 -2.24
CA MET A 112 -4.40 -6.48 -2.86
C MET A 112 -2.94 -6.87 -2.62
N GLY A 113 -2.72 -8.10 -2.18
CA GLY A 113 -1.39 -8.63 -1.94
C GLY A 113 -1.47 -9.94 -1.19
N THR A 114 -0.61 -10.12 -0.21
CA THR A 114 -0.51 -11.34 0.60
C THR A 114 -1.76 -11.70 1.40
N SER A 115 -2.59 -10.70 1.71
CA SER A 115 -3.86 -10.85 2.42
C SER A 115 -4.80 -11.86 1.73
N ILE A 116 -4.84 -11.85 0.39
CA ILE A 116 -5.73 -12.71 -0.41
C ILE A 116 -5.44 -14.20 -0.21
N LEU A 117 -4.19 -14.55 0.12
CA LEU A 117 -3.74 -15.94 0.30
C LEU A 117 -4.37 -16.60 1.54
N SER A 118 -4.81 -15.78 2.50
CA SER A 118 -5.33 -16.22 3.80
C SER A 118 -6.85 -16.20 3.93
N ILE A 119 -7.55 -15.65 2.93
CA ILE A 119 -9.02 -15.56 2.95
C ILE A 119 -9.69 -16.95 2.95
N PRO A 120 -9.28 -17.94 2.13
CA PRO A 120 -9.90 -19.27 2.17
C PRO A 120 -9.76 -19.95 3.54
N TRP A 121 -8.59 -19.81 4.16
CA TRP A 121 -8.35 -20.29 5.53
C TRP A 121 -9.22 -19.55 6.55
N GLY A 122 -9.37 -18.24 6.44
CA GLY A 122 -10.25 -17.49 7.32
C GLY A 122 -11.72 -17.94 7.21
N ILE A 123 -12.21 -18.19 5.98
CA ILE A 123 -13.55 -18.75 5.75
C ILE A 123 -13.66 -20.14 6.39
N LYS A 124 -12.63 -20.98 6.27
CA LYS A 124 -12.59 -22.28 6.97
C LYS A 124 -12.72 -22.13 8.49
N GLN A 125 -12.04 -21.17 9.10
CA GLN A 125 -12.11 -20.94 10.55
C GLN A 125 -13.49 -20.45 11.00
N ALA A 126 -14.15 -19.59 10.23
CA ALA A 126 -15.50 -19.11 10.56
C ALA A 126 -16.62 -20.11 10.20
N GLY A 127 -16.37 -20.99 9.23
CA GLY A 127 -17.42 -21.71 8.50
C GLY A 127 -17.84 -20.93 7.26
N PHE A 128 -18.36 -21.62 6.25
CA PHE A 128 -18.55 -21.03 4.91
C PHE A 128 -19.57 -19.89 4.91
N THR A 129 -20.79 -20.14 5.40
CA THR A 129 -21.86 -19.13 5.49
C THR A 129 -21.47 -17.98 6.41
N LEU A 130 -21.00 -18.27 7.63
CA LEU A 130 -20.59 -17.23 8.57
C LEU A 130 -19.38 -16.42 8.06
N GLY A 131 -18.48 -17.08 7.32
CA GLY A 131 -17.32 -16.46 6.68
C GLY A 131 -17.72 -15.44 5.61
N ILE A 132 -18.65 -15.79 4.72
CA ILE A 132 -19.19 -14.87 3.69
C ILE A 132 -19.83 -13.65 4.36
N ILE A 133 -20.68 -13.87 5.36
CA ILE A 133 -21.33 -12.78 6.11
C ILE A 133 -20.27 -11.89 6.78
N SER A 134 -19.24 -12.48 7.38
CA SER A 134 -18.16 -11.76 8.04
C SER A 134 -17.33 -10.91 7.07
N VAL A 135 -17.03 -11.41 5.87
CA VAL A 135 -16.34 -10.65 4.81
C VAL A 135 -17.13 -9.40 4.42
N ILE A 136 -18.45 -9.55 4.17
CA ILE A 136 -19.32 -8.44 3.79
C ILE A 136 -19.45 -7.43 4.93
N LEU A 137 -19.70 -7.89 6.16
CA LEU A 137 -19.85 -7.03 7.33
C LEU A 137 -18.56 -6.25 7.60
N MET A 138 -17.40 -6.93 7.60
CA MET A 138 -16.11 -6.28 7.81
C MET A 138 -15.76 -5.30 6.70
N ALA A 139 -16.09 -5.59 5.43
CA ALA A 139 -15.90 -4.65 4.33
C ALA A 139 -16.71 -3.37 4.53
N LEU A 140 -17.99 -3.47 4.94
CA LEU A 140 -18.85 -2.32 5.21
C LEU A 140 -18.37 -1.50 6.41
N LEU A 141 -18.00 -2.17 7.51
CA LEU A 141 -17.51 -1.52 8.73
C LEU A 141 -16.18 -0.79 8.49
N THR A 142 -15.24 -1.43 7.80
CA THR A 142 -13.93 -0.84 7.49
C THR A 142 -14.04 0.31 6.49
N LEU A 143 -14.91 0.20 5.47
CA LEU A 143 -15.25 1.30 4.57
C LEU A 143 -15.83 2.50 5.33
N TYR A 144 -16.78 2.27 6.23
CA TYR A 144 -17.34 3.34 7.07
C TYR A 144 -16.24 4.02 7.88
N CYS A 145 -15.39 3.26 8.56
CA CYS A 145 -14.29 3.80 9.35
C CYS A 145 -13.29 4.59 8.49
N CYS A 146 -12.97 4.10 7.30
CA CYS A 146 -12.08 4.77 6.34
C CYS A 146 -12.69 6.10 5.86
N TYR A 147 -14.00 6.12 5.59
CA TYR A 147 -14.74 7.35 5.31
C TYR A 147 -14.68 8.34 6.48
N ARG A 148 -14.78 7.88 7.74
CA ARG A 148 -14.65 8.76 8.91
C ARG A 148 -13.27 9.42 8.98
N ILE A 149 -12.20 8.67 8.69
CA ILE A 149 -10.84 9.21 8.62
C ILE A 149 -10.74 10.26 7.51
N LEU A 150 -11.20 9.95 6.31
CA LEU A 150 -11.15 10.89 5.20
C LEU A 150 -11.97 12.18 5.47
N LYS A 151 -13.10 12.06 6.17
CA LYS A 151 -13.94 13.21 6.56
C LYS A 151 -13.35 14.03 7.71
N SER A 152 -12.45 13.43 8.50
CA SER A 152 -11.91 14.07 9.70
C SER A 152 -11.06 15.32 9.39
N THR A 153 -10.32 15.32 8.28
CA THR A 153 -9.55 16.48 7.79
C THR A 153 -10.47 17.62 7.39
N LYS A 154 -11.53 17.33 6.61
CA LYS A 154 -12.55 18.31 6.18
C LYS A 154 -13.42 18.85 7.33
N SER A 155 -13.39 18.21 8.51
CA SER A 155 -14.24 18.60 9.65
C SER A 155 -13.61 19.70 10.51
N ILE A 156 -12.37 20.11 10.24
CA ILE A 156 -11.66 21.13 11.00
C ILE A 156 -11.82 22.47 10.26
N PRO A 157 -12.66 23.40 10.76
CA PRO A 157 -12.82 24.70 10.13
C PRO A 157 -11.60 25.60 10.42
N TYR A 158 -11.30 26.52 9.51
CA TYR A 158 -10.29 27.60 9.65
C TYR A 158 -8.81 27.19 9.66
N VAL A 159 -8.47 25.93 9.38
CA VAL A 159 -7.07 25.48 9.27
C VAL A 159 -6.86 24.81 7.91
N ASP A 160 -5.79 25.20 7.22
CA ASP A 160 -5.38 24.52 5.99
C ASP A 160 -4.82 23.14 6.36
N THR A 161 -5.61 22.10 6.11
CA THR A 161 -5.29 20.70 6.45
C THR A 161 -4.69 19.96 5.25
N SER A 162 -4.30 20.68 4.20
CA SER A 162 -3.77 20.11 2.97
C SER A 162 -2.56 19.21 3.24
N ASP A 163 -1.62 19.58 4.10
CA ASP A 163 -0.41 18.81 4.40
C ASP A 163 -0.52 17.87 5.60
N TRP A 164 -1.72 17.70 6.16
CA TRP A 164 -1.90 16.93 7.38
C TRP A 164 -2.03 15.44 7.11
N GLU A 165 -1.26 14.66 7.84
CA GLU A 165 -1.40 13.21 7.89
C GLU A 165 -2.34 12.77 9.01
N PHE A 166 -2.72 11.49 9.01
CA PHE A 166 -3.59 10.94 10.05
C PHE A 166 -3.08 11.17 11.49
N PRO A 167 -1.77 11.04 11.79
CA PRO A 167 -1.24 11.39 13.12
C PRO A 167 -1.42 12.87 13.49
N ASP A 168 -1.38 13.79 12.52
CA ASP A 168 -1.56 15.23 12.77
C ASP A 168 -3.02 15.56 13.09
N VAL A 169 -3.96 14.87 12.44
CA VAL A 169 -5.38 14.92 12.83
C VAL A 169 -5.55 14.44 14.28
N CYS A 170 -4.87 13.35 14.65
CA CYS A 170 -4.91 12.85 16.03
C CYS A 170 -4.31 13.86 17.02
N LYS A 171 -3.23 14.56 16.65
CA LYS A 171 -2.62 15.64 17.44
C LYS A 171 -3.63 16.76 17.74
N HIS A 172 -4.39 17.19 16.74
CA HIS A 172 -5.36 18.28 16.92
C HIS A 172 -6.52 17.94 17.88
N TYR A 173 -6.99 16.69 17.90
CA TYR A 173 -8.12 16.28 18.76
C TYR A 173 -7.71 15.76 20.14
N PHE A 174 -6.53 15.16 20.28
CA PHE A 174 -6.08 14.49 21.52
C PHE A 174 -4.78 15.07 22.10
N GLY A 175 -4.15 16.05 21.45
CA GLY A 175 -2.84 16.56 21.83
C GLY A 175 -1.71 15.59 21.48
N GLU A 176 -0.53 15.81 22.09
CA GLU A 176 0.66 15.00 21.84
C GLU A 176 0.47 13.52 22.19
N PHE A 177 -0.33 13.21 23.21
CA PHE A 177 -0.62 11.83 23.59
C PHE A 177 -1.27 11.03 22.43
N GLY A 178 -2.27 11.60 21.76
CA GLY A 178 -2.93 10.91 20.65
C GLY A 178 -2.05 10.78 19.41
N LYS A 179 -1.12 11.72 19.19
CA LYS A 179 -0.13 11.64 18.13
C LYS A 179 0.81 10.45 18.34
N TRP A 180 1.43 10.34 19.52
CA TRP A 180 2.33 9.24 19.86
C TRP A 180 1.62 7.89 19.84
N LEU A 181 0.39 7.84 20.34
CA LEU A 181 -0.40 6.61 20.35
C LEU A 181 -0.77 6.15 18.93
N SER A 182 -1.20 7.08 18.06
CA SER A 182 -1.50 6.78 16.65
C SER A 182 -0.25 6.30 15.91
N LEU A 183 0.90 6.96 16.14
CA LEU A 183 2.19 6.54 15.59
C LEU A 183 2.56 5.12 16.03
N LEU A 184 2.43 4.79 17.32
CA LEU A 184 2.76 3.46 17.84
C LEU A 184 1.95 2.36 17.15
N PHE A 185 0.63 2.51 17.05
CA PHE A 185 -0.20 1.51 16.38
C PHE A 185 0.05 1.45 14.87
N SER A 186 0.43 2.58 14.24
CA SER A 186 0.82 2.61 12.84
C SER A 186 2.10 1.81 12.61
N MET A 187 3.09 1.97 13.50
CA MET A 187 4.34 1.21 13.49
C MET A 187 4.12 -0.29 13.69
N VAL A 188 3.25 -0.69 14.62
CA VAL A 188 2.89 -2.09 14.84
C VAL A 188 2.33 -2.72 13.55
N SER A 189 1.46 -2.00 12.84
CA SER A 189 0.88 -2.47 11.58
C SER A 189 1.94 -2.64 10.49
N LEU A 190 2.78 -1.63 10.27
CA LEU A 190 3.80 -1.67 9.22
C LEU A 190 4.87 -2.72 9.51
N MET A 191 5.33 -2.83 10.76
CA MET A 191 6.29 -3.84 11.17
C MET A 191 5.69 -5.25 11.05
N GLY A 192 4.42 -5.44 11.43
CA GLY A 192 3.70 -6.70 11.23
C GLY A 192 3.61 -7.10 9.77
N ALA A 193 3.29 -6.16 8.88
CA ALA A 193 3.27 -6.41 7.43
C ALA A 193 4.66 -6.82 6.90
N MET A 194 5.72 -6.14 7.33
CA MET A 194 7.09 -6.49 6.94
C MET A 194 7.49 -7.89 7.44
N VAL A 195 7.10 -8.28 8.65
CA VAL A 195 7.33 -9.64 9.16
C VAL A 195 6.60 -10.68 8.32
N VAL A 196 5.31 -10.47 8.01
CA VAL A 196 4.52 -11.38 7.17
C VAL A 196 5.14 -11.53 5.78
N TYR A 197 5.60 -10.43 5.18
CA TYR A 197 6.27 -10.45 3.89
C TYR A 197 7.56 -11.28 3.96
N TRP A 198 8.34 -11.18 5.03
CA TRP A 198 9.55 -11.99 5.19
C TRP A 198 9.25 -13.49 5.24
N VAL A 199 8.22 -13.89 6.00
CA VAL A 199 7.78 -15.29 6.11
C VAL A 199 7.29 -15.82 4.76
N LEU A 200 6.47 -15.04 4.05
CA LEU A 200 5.95 -15.43 2.74
C LEU A 200 7.01 -15.48 1.65
N MET A 201 7.90 -14.49 1.59
CA MET A 201 9.04 -14.51 0.68
C MET A 201 9.93 -15.72 0.92
N SER A 202 10.16 -16.09 2.19
CA SER A 202 10.93 -17.30 2.54
C SER A 202 10.26 -18.57 2.02
N ASN A 203 8.94 -18.68 2.20
CA ASN A 203 8.16 -19.82 1.71
C ASN A 203 8.15 -19.92 0.17
N PHE A 204 7.97 -18.78 -0.51
CA PHE A 204 7.96 -18.74 -1.97
C PHE A 204 9.34 -19.02 -2.55
N LEU A 205 10.40 -18.42 -1.99
CA LEU A 205 11.77 -18.69 -2.41
C LEU A 205 12.13 -20.18 -2.21
N PHE A 206 11.73 -20.78 -1.09
CA PHE A 206 11.92 -22.22 -0.85
C PHE A 206 11.29 -23.07 -1.94
N ASN A 207 10.00 -22.88 -2.19
CA ASN A 207 9.25 -23.66 -3.17
C ASN A 207 9.74 -23.43 -4.60
N THR A 208 10.11 -22.20 -4.96
CA THR A 208 10.71 -21.85 -6.25
C THR A 208 12.05 -22.57 -6.44
N GLY A 209 12.94 -22.55 -5.43
CA GLY A 209 14.21 -23.27 -5.49
C GLY A 209 14.04 -24.78 -5.55
N LYS A 210 13.09 -25.35 -4.79
CA LYS A 210 12.77 -26.79 -4.83
C LYS A 210 12.26 -27.23 -6.21
N PHE A 211 11.40 -26.43 -6.85
CA PHE A 211 10.94 -26.69 -8.21
C PHE A 211 12.08 -26.70 -9.24
N ILE A 212 12.97 -25.70 -9.17
CA ILE A 212 14.13 -25.58 -10.06
C ILE A 212 15.06 -26.79 -9.88
N TYR A 213 15.36 -27.16 -8.63
CA TYR A 213 16.20 -28.32 -8.33
C TYR A 213 15.62 -29.63 -8.89
N ILE A 214 14.32 -29.90 -8.66
CA ILE A 214 13.65 -31.09 -9.18
C ILE A 214 13.67 -31.10 -10.71
N SER A 215 13.42 -29.94 -11.34
CA SER A 215 13.43 -29.80 -12.79
C SER A 215 14.81 -30.09 -13.39
N ILE A 216 15.88 -29.56 -12.77
CA ILE A 216 17.27 -29.83 -13.20
C ILE A 216 17.62 -31.31 -12.99
N LYS A 217 17.27 -31.90 -11.83
CA LYS A 217 17.54 -33.33 -11.57
C LYS A 217 16.84 -34.22 -12.61
N ASN A 218 15.61 -33.89 -12.99
CA ASN A 218 14.87 -34.61 -14.03
C ASN A 218 15.53 -34.49 -15.42
N MET A 219 16.10 -33.32 -15.76
CA MET A 219 16.84 -33.14 -17.02
C MET A 219 18.16 -33.92 -17.05
N VAL A 220 18.88 -33.96 -15.92
CA VAL A 220 20.22 -34.56 -15.84
C VAL A 220 20.18 -36.10 -15.76
N LEU A 221 19.24 -36.67 -15.00
CA LEU A 221 19.24 -38.12 -14.73
C LEU A 221 18.54 -38.96 -15.82
N GLY A 222 17.91 -38.35 -16.83
CA GLY A 222 17.21 -39.03 -17.94
C GLY A 222 16.09 -40.00 -17.53
N SER A 223 15.86 -40.13 -16.24
CA SER A 223 14.91 -41.03 -15.62
C SER A 223 13.68 -40.20 -15.32
N ASN A 224 12.51 -40.67 -15.74
CA ASN A 224 11.25 -40.32 -15.11
C ASN A 224 11.35 -40.81 -13.65
N CYS A 225 12.13 -40.12 -12.81
CA CYS A 225 12.12 -40.31 -11.38
C CYS A 225 10.66 -40.11 -11.00
N LEU A 226 10.01 -41.22 -10.66
CA LEU A 226 8.58 -41.34 -10.43
C LEU A 226 8.07 -40.03 -9.84
N ILE A 227 7.45 -39.20 -10.68
CA ILE A 227 6.43 -38.29 -10.21
C ILE A 227 5.33 -39.26 -9.79
N VAL A 228 5.46 -39.82 -8.57
CA VAL A 228 4.28 -40.27 -7.85
C VAL A 228 3.44 -39.02 -7.86
N SER A 229 2.38 -39.07 -8.66
CA SER A 229 1.44 -38.00 -8.87
C SER A 229 0.86 -37.69 -7.50
N ALA A 230 1.55 -36.82 -6.74
CA ALA A 230 0.95 -36.13 -5.63
C ALA A 230 -0.33 -35.56 -6.25
N GLY A 231 -1.47 -35.89 -5.63
CA GLY A 231 -2.76 -35.44 -6.13
C GLY A 231 -2.74 -33.94 -6.43
N PRO A 232 -3.71 -33.44 -7.20
CA PRO A 232 -3.73 -32.04 -7.60
C PRO A 232 -3.70 -31.04 -6.41
N VAL A 233 -3.99 -31.53 -5.19
CA VAL A 233 -3.96 -30.82 -3.90
C VAL A 233 -3.31 -31.72 -2.83
N VAL A 234 -2.61 -31.13 -1.87
CA VAL A 234 -1.88 -31.78 -0.78
C VAL A 234 -2.28 -31.14 0.56
N CYS A 235 -2.50 -31.96 1.60
CA CYS A 235 -2.51 -31.48 3.00
C CYS A 235 -1.08 -31.55 3.55
N PRO A 236 -0.37 -30.43 3.73
CA PRO A 236 0.96 -30.47 4.34
C PRO A 236 0.84 -30.93 5.79
N TYR A 237 1.71 -31.84 6.21
CA TYR A 237 1.80 -32.22 7.62
C TYR A 237 2.46 -31.07 8.39
N PRO A 238 1.95 -30.66 9.57
CA PRO A 238 2.63 -29.67 10.39
C PRO A 238 4.02 -30.20 10.77
N ASP A 239 5.07 -29.43 10.46
CA ASP A 239 6.49 -29.74 10.70
C ASP A 239 6.87 -29.85 12.20
N LEU A 240 5.92 -30.17 13.09
CA LEU A 240 6.05 -30.14 14.55
C LEU A 240 6.48 -31.47 15.19
N ASP A 241 6.57 -32.58 14.46
CA ASP A 241 7.10 -33.85 14.98
C ASP A 241 8.03 -34.57 13.96
N PRO A 242 9.32 -34.79 14.27
CA PRO A 242 10.22 -35.61 13.46
C PRO A 242 10.00 -37.13 13.66
N HIS A 243 9.07 -37.55 14.52
CA HIS A 243 8.88 -38.94 14.93
C HIS A 243 7.42 -39.36 14.92
N SER A 244 6.81 -39.41 13.73
CA SER A 244 5.57 -40.15 13.51
C SER A 244 5.72 -41.02 12.27
N ASN A 245 6.01 -42.31 12.51
CA ASN A 245 5.92 -43.37 11.53
C ASN A 245 4.45 -43.56 11.12
N SER A 246 3.96 -42.71 10.22
CA SER A 246 2.71 -42.94 9.51
C SER A 246 3.07 -43.32 8.07
N SER A 247 2.58 -44.50 7.67
CA SER A 247 2.91 -45.28 6.47
C SER A 247 2.49 -44.64 5.14
N ALA A 248 3.03 -43.46 4.84
CA ALA A 248 3.22 -42.94 3.49
C ALA A 248 4.73 -42.82 3.25
N GLY A 249 5.44 -43.93 3.44
CA GLY A 249 6.87 -44.03 3.20
C GLY A 249 7.17 -43.91 1.72
N LEU A 250 7.37 -42.68 1.25
CA LEU A 250 8.11 -42.44 0.02
C LEU A 250 9.53 -42.92 0.26
N SER A 251 9.84 -44.13 -0.21
CA SER A 251 11.19 -44.69 -0.22
C SER A 251 12.06 -43.85 -1.17
N TYR A 252 12.51 -42.69 -0.69
CA TYR A 252 13.59 -41.95 -1.31
C TYR A 252 14.87 -42.75 -1.04
N HIS A 253 15.46 -43.32 -2.09
CA HIS A 253 16.90 -43.59 -2.05
C HIS A 253 17.60 -42.26 -1.72
N SER A 254 18.20 -42.20 -0.53
CA SER A 254 18.94 -41.04 -0.05
C SER A 254 20.26 -40.94 -0.83
N ASP A 255 20.22 -40.33 -2.01
CA ASP A 255 21.44 -39.84 -2.65
C ASP A 255 22.07 -38.77 -1.73
N ASN A 256 23.38 -38.82 -1.51
CA ASN A 256 24.10 -37.76 -0.77
C ASN A 256 23.79 -36.34 -1.31
N SER A 257 23.45 -36.22 -2.60
CA SER A 257 23.11 -34.96 -3.25
C SER A 257 21.76 -34.36 -2.81
N THR A 258 20.77 -35.18 -2.45
CA THR A 258 19.47 -34.67 -1.95
C THR A 258 19.57 -34.28 -0.49
N ALA A 259 20.37 -35.00 0.31
CA ALA A 259 20.67 -34.65 1.69
C ALA A 259 21.44 -33.33 1.79
N LEU A 260 22.44 -33.12 0.93
CA LEU A 260 23.16 -31.85 0.81
C LEU A 260 22.24 -30.70 0.40
N PHE A 261 21.36 -30.92 -0.58
CA PHE A 261 20.39 -29.91 -0.99
C PHE A 261 19.45 -29.52 0.16
N ASN A 262 18.90 -30.48 0.89
CA ASN A 262 18.02 -30.20 2.04
C ASN A 262 18.73 -29.48 3.18
N HIS A 263 20.05 -29.70 3.36
CA HIS A 263 20.85 -28.98 4.34
C HIS A 263 21.07 -27.50 3.94
N TRP A 264 21.42 -27.24 2.68
CA TRP A 264 21.69 -25.89 2.17
C TRP A 264 20.42 -25.10 1.81
N TRP A 265 19.31 -25.80 1.55
CA TRP A 265 18.02 -25.25 1.12
C TRP A 265 16.90 -25.65 2.08
N SER A 266 17.00 -25.18 3.32
CA SER A 266 16.02 -25.41 4.38
C SER A 266 15.06 -24.22 4.52
N LYS A 267 13.75 -24.53 4.61
CA LYS A 267 12.65 -23.55 4.70
C LYS A 267 12.82 -22.56 5.85
N THR A 268 13.27 -23.02 7.02
CA THR A 268 13.35 -22.22 8.26
C THR A 268 14.75 -21.72 8.58
N ASN A 269 15.80 -22.42 8.11
CA ASN A 269 17.17 -22.16 8.54
C ASN A 269 18.05 -21.39 7.55
N SER A 270 18.05 -21.69 6.24
CA SER A 270 18.99 -21.04 5.31
C SER A 270 18.33 -19.91 4.51
N ILE A 271 17.09 -20.13 4.06
CA ILE A 271 16.39 -19.23 3.14
C ILE A 271 16.07 -17.85 3.73
N PRO A 272 15.61 -17.74 4.99
CA PRO A 272 15.42 -16.42 5.61
C PRO A 272 16.72 -15.59 5.64
N PHE A 273 17.90 -16.22 5.70
CA PHE A 273 19.18 -15.49 5.69
C PHE A 273 19.63 -15.09 4.29
N TYR A 274 19.36 -15.90 3.26
CA TYR A 274 19.64 -15.50 1.87
C TYR A 274 18.86 -14.26 1.45
N LEU A 275 17.63 -14.08 1.97
CA LEU A 275 16.86 -12.87 1.74
C LEU A 275 17.51 -11.61 2.34
N ILE A 276 18.35 -11.71 3.38
CA ILE A 276 19.07 -10.57 3.97
C ILE A 276 20.03 -9.97 2.93
N VAL A 277 20.79 -10.82 2.25
CA VAL A 277 21.78 -10.39 1.24
C VAL A 277 21.10 -9.60 0.13
N LEU A 278 19.87 -9.96 -0.20
CA LEU A 278 19.12 -9.32 -1.27
C LEU A 278 18.36 -8.06 -0.79
N LEU A 279 17.64 -8.13 0.33
CA LEU A 279 16.70 -7.09 0.77
C LEU A 279 17.34 -6.00 1.64
N LEU A 280 18.37 -6.32 2.43
CA LEU A 280 19.00 -5.33 3.31
C LEU A 280 19.67 -4.18 2.51
N PRO A 281 20.38 -4.44 1.38
CA PRO A 281 20.86 -3.36 0.54
C PRO A 281 19.72 -2.52 -0.05
N LEU A 282 18.62 -3.17 -0.45
CA LEU A 282 17.45 -2.51 -1.06
C LEU A 282 16.76 -1.55 -0.07
N LEU A 283 16.70 -1.89 1.22
CA LEU A 283 16.11 -1.05 2.27
C LEU A 283 16.93 0.22 2.58
N ASN A 284 18.21 0.23 2.25
CA ASN A 284 19.10 1.36 2.55
C ASN A 284 19.10 2.44 1.47
N PHE A 285 18.37 2.25 0.36
CA PHE A 285 18.22 3.30 -0.64
C PHE A 285 17.52 4.55 -0.08
N ARG A 286 18.03 5.72 -0.47
CA ARG A 286 17.53 7.01 0.03
C ARG A 286 16.14 7.34 -0.53
N SER A 287 15.87 6.97 -1.78
CA SER A 287 14.60 7.23 -2.48
C SER A 287 13.78 5.96 -2.74
N ALA A 288 12.48 6.03 -2.50
CA ALA A 288 11.53 4.95 -2.80
C ALA A 288 10.95 5.04 -4.23
N SER A 289 11.23 6.12 -4.96
CA SER A 289 10.66 6.39 -6.29
C SER A 289 11.03 5.35 -7.34
N PHE A 290 12.20 4.70 -7.21
CA PHE A 290 12.60 3.59 -8.05
C PHE A 290 11.67 2.37 -7.86
N PHE A 291 11.38 2.00 -6.61
CA PHE A 291 10.53 0.86 -6.28
C PHE A 291 9.06 1.08 -6.64
N ALA A 292 8.58 2.32 -6.53
CA ALA A 292 7.23 2.69 -6.95
C ALA A 292 6.95 2.39 -8.44
N ARG A 293 7.98 2.41 -9.31
CA ARG A 293 7.84 2.03 -10.72
C ARG A 293 7.53 0.54 -10.91
N PHE A 294 7.89 -0.31 -9.96
CA PHE A 294 7.64 -1.76 -10.02
C PHE A 294 6.27 -2.16 -9.46
N THR A 295 5.42 -1.18 -9.10
CA THR A 295 4.06 -1.43 -8.61
C THR A 295 3.18 -2.16 -9.63
N PHE A 296 3.48 -2.07 -10.93
CA PHE A 296 2.80 -2.85 -11.97
C PHE A 296 3.00 -4.36 -11.82
N LEU A 297 4.08 -4.82 -11.18
CA LEU A 297 4.27 -6.25 -10.91
C LEU A 297 3.20 -6.79 -9.95
N GLY A 298 2.71 -5.94 -9.03
CA GLY A 298 1.63 -6.33 -8.13
C GLY A 298 0.32 -6.60 -8.87
N THR A 299 -0.02 -5.76 -9.85
CA THR A 299 -1.25 -5.92 -10.62
C THR A 299 -1.21 -7.17 -11.50
N VAL A 300 -0.06 -7.43 -12.13
CA VAL A 300 0.19 -8.66 -12.90
C VAL A 300 0.10 -9.89 -12.01
N SER A 301 0.68 -9.85 -10.80
CA SER A 301 0.67 -10.96 -9.84
C SER A 301 -0.75 -11.29 -9.38
N VAL A 302 -1.56 -10.28 -9.06
CA VAL A 302 -2.96 -10.47 -8.63
C VAL A 302 -3.82 -10.97 -9.79
N ALA A 303 -3.66 -10.42 -10.99
CA ALA A 303 -4.38 -10.89 -12.18
C ALA A 303 -4.06 -12.35 -12.50
N TYR A 304 -2.78 -12.73 -12.42
CA TYR A 304 -2.35 -14.11 -12.60
C TYR A 304 -2.89 -15.03 -11.50
N LEU A 305 -2.92 -14.56 -10.25
CA LEU A 305 -3.46 -15.32 -9.12
C LEU A 305 -4.97 -15.59 -9.29
N ILE A 306 -5.74 -14.58 -9.69
CA ILE A 306 -7.17 -14.74 -9.98
C ILE A 306 -7.36 -15.77 -11.11
N PHE A 307 -6.59 -15.66 -12.20
CA PHE A 307 -6.62 -16.62 -13.31
C PHE A 307 -6.29 -18.05 -12.85
N LEU A 308 -5.27 -18.21 -12.01
CA LEU A 308 -4.90 -19.51 -11.42
C LEU A 308 -6.05 -20.08 -10.61
N VAL A 309 -6.67 -19.29 -9.73
CA VAL A 309 -7.79 -19.71 -8.89
C VAL A 309 -8.97 -20.15 -9.77
N THR A 310 -9.31 -19.39 -10.81
CA THR A 310 -10.40 -19.74 -11.74
C THR A 310 -10.12 -21.07 -12.46
N LEU A 311 -8.91 -21.25 -13.00
CA LEU A 311 -8.54 -22.49 -13.69
C LEU A 311 -8.52 -23.69 -12.76
N LYS A 312 -8.00 -23.52 -11.53
CA LYS A 312 -7.97 -24.60 -10.54
C LYS A 312 -9.37 -24.98 -10.10
N ALA A 313 -10.24 -24.01 -9.87
CA ALA A 313 -11.63 -24.27 -9.53
C ALA A 313 -12.37 -25.02 -10.66
N PHE A 314 -12.15 -24.62 -11.92
CA PHE A 314 -12.76 -25.31 -13.06
C PHE A 314 -12.26 -26.75 -13.23
N ARG A 315 -10.97 -27.02 -12.98
CA ARG A 315 -10.39 -28.37 -13.10
C ARG A 315 -10.78 -29.30 -11.95
N LEU A 316 -10.85 -28.77 -10.73
CA LEU A 316 -11.15 -29.55 -9.53
C LEU A 316 -12.66 -29.79 -9.38
N GLY A 317 -13.51 -28.91 -9.89
CA GLY A 317 -14.95 -28.98 -9.68
C GLY A 317 -15.36 -28.48 -8.29
N PHE A 318 -16.66 -28.33 -8.07
CA PHE A 318 -17.22 -27.81 -6.81
C PHE A 318 -17.63 -28.96 -5.89
N HIS A 319 -17.16 -28.90 -4.65
CA HIS A 319 -17.39 -29.90 -3.60
C HIS A 319 -17.94 -29.22 -2.36
N LEU A 320 -19.26 -29.06 -2.29
CA LEU A 320 -19.95 -28.39 -1.20
C LEU A 320 -21.06 -29.29 -0.65
N GLU A 321 -21.00 -29.55 0.64
CA GLU A 321 -22.08 -30.13 1.43
C GLU A 321 -22.29 -29.23 2.64
N PHE A 322 -23.55 -28.93 2.95
CA PHE A 322 -23.92 -27.94 3.96
C PHE A 322 -24.33 -28.62 5.25
N HIS A 323 -23.44 -28.59 6.25
CA HIS A 323 -23.71 -29.02 7.61
C HIS A 323 -23.73 -27.80 8.53
N TRP A 324 -24.91 -27.47 9.07
CA TRP A 324 -25.13 -26.20 9.77
C TRP A 324 -24.33 -26.10 11.08
N PHE A 325 -24.37 -27.15 11.89
CA PHE A 325 -23.76 -27.18 13.22
C PHE A 325 -22.89 -28.42 13.47
N ASP A 326 -23.22 -29.55 12.84
CA ASP A 326 -22.48 -30.80 13.00
C ASP A 326 -21.21 -30.81 12.14
N SER A 327 -20.10 -31.29 12.71
CA SER A 327 -18.85 -31.52 11.97
C SER A 327 -18.83 -32.93 11.41
N THR A 328 -18.52 -33.08 10.13
CA THR A 328 -18.19 -34.38 9.53
C THR A 328 -16.67 -34.49 9.35
N GLU A 329 -16.13 -35.69 9.10
CA GLU A 329 -14.68 -35.86 8.90
C GLU A 329 -14.15 -35.05 7.70
N MET A 330 -15.00 -34.84 6.68
CA MET A 330 -14.62 -34.22 5.40
C MET A 330 -15.01 -32.74 5.31
N PHE A 331 -16.14 -32.34 5.92
CA PHE A 331 -16.68 -30.99 5.83
C PHE A 331 -16.68 -30.27 7.18
N VAL A 332 -16.37 -28.98 7.12
CA VAL A 332 -16.43 -28.08 8.29
C VAL A 332 -17.84 -27.51 8.47
N PRO A 333 -18.30 -27.26 9.71
CA PRO A 333 -19.59 -26.63 9.94
C PRO A 333 -19.70 -25.23 9.33
N GLU A 334 -20.91 -24.84 8.95
CA GLU A 334 -21.22 -23.51 8.40
C GLU A 334 -21.04 -22.37 9.42
N PHE A 335 -21.24 -22.68 10.72
CA PHE A 335 -21.09 -21.75 11.84
C PHE A 335 -20.09 -22.27 12.86
N ARG A 336 -18.90 -21.68 12.89
CA ARG A 336 -17.84 -22.03 13.85
C ARG A 336 -17.56 -20.90 14.83
N LEU A 337 -17.23 -21.27 16.06
CA LEU A 337 -16.85 -20.32 17.11
C LEU A 337 -15.49 -19.63 16.85
N LEU A 338 -14.68 -20.16 15.94
CA LEU A 338 -13.38 -19.63 15.53
C LEU A 338 -13.49 -18.44 14.55
N PHE A 339 -14.71 -17.94 14.28
CA PHE A 339 -14.94 -16.77 13.43
C PHE A 339 -14.14 -15.50 13.81
N PRO A 340 -13.75 -15.23 15.08
CA PRO A 340 -12.92 -14.07 15.39
C PRO A 340 -11.57 -14.11 14.66
N GLN A 341 -11.03 -15.31 14.40
CA GLN A 341 -9.76 -15.43 13.67
C GLN A 341 -9.86 -14.80 12.26
N LEU A 342 -11.01 -15.00 11.59
CA LEU A 342 -11.29 -14.37 10.29
C LEU A 342 -11.42 -12.85 10.42
N THR A 343 -12.12 -12.34 11.43
CA THR A 343 -12.28 -10.88 11.59
C THR A 343 -10.94 -10.18 11.84
N GLY A 344 -10.02 -10.82 12.56
CA GLY A 344 -8.63 -10.35 12.73
C GLY A 344 -7.90 -10.23 11.39
N VAL A 345 -7.96 -11.29 10.57
CA VAL A 345 -7.36 -11.31 9.21
C VAL A 345 -7.98 -10.24 8.31
N LEU A 346 -9.31 -10.14 8.27
CA LEU A 346 -10.01 -9.17 7.44
C LEU A 346 -9.70 -7.72 7.84
N THR A 347 -9.45 -7.47 9.12
CA THR A 347 -9.09 -6.13 9.59
C THR A 347 -7.77 -5.66 8.99
N LEU A 348 -6.79 -6.56 8.83
CA LEU A 348 -5.55 -6.25 8.11
C LEU A 348 -5.76 -6.22 6.59
N ALA A 349 -6.60 -7.11 6.05
CA ALA A 349 -6.85 -7.19 4.61
C ALA A 349 -7.51 -5.93 4.03
N PHE A 350 -8.35 -5.24 4.82
CA PHE A 350 -9.01 -3.98 4.45
C PHE A 350 -8.31 -2.73 5.01
N PHE A 351 -7.04 -2.87 5.37
CA PHE A 351 -6.27 -1.81 6.01
C PHE A 351 -5.63 -0.87 4.99
N ILE A 352 -6.18 0.34 4.88
CA ILE A 352 -5.55 1.48 4.16
C ILE A 352 -5.61 2.78 4.97
N HIS A 353 -6.18 2.71 6.17
CA HIS A 353 -6.57 3.83 7.03
C HIS A 353 -5.41 4.81 7.29
N ASN A 354 -4.18 4.33 7.34
CA ASN A 354 -2.99 5.16 7.57
C ASN A 354 -2.58 6.02 6.38
N CYS A 355 -2.83 5.56 5.15
CA CYS A 355 -2.35 6.21 3.93
C CYS A 355 -3.50 6.74 3.07
N ILE A 356 -4.75 6.65 3.54
CA ILE A 356 -5.89 7.06 2.72
C ILE A 356 -5.90 8.56 2.48
N ILE A 357 -5.45 9.37 3.45
CA ILE A 357 -5.43 10.83 3.33
C ILE A 357 -4.46 11.25 2.21
N THR A 358 -3.23 10.72 2.22
CA THR A 358 -2.24 10.98 1.16
C THR A 358 -2.72 10.52 -0.21
N LEU A 359 -3.25 9.30 -0.28
CA LEU A 359 -3.69 8.72 -1.55
C LEU A 359 -4.86 9.53 -2.14
N MET A 360 -5.82 9.93 -1.31
CA MET A 360 -6.97 10.73 -1.75
C MET A 360 -6.60 12.18 -2.11
N LYS A 361 -5.57 12.79 -1.48
CA LYS A 361 -5.10 14.15 -1.82
C LYS A 361 -4.63 14.25 -3.28
N ASN A 362 -4.08 13.16 -3.81
CA ASN A 362 -3.58 13.10 -5.19
C ASN A 362 -4.70 12.96 -6.25
N ASN A 363 -5.96 12.77 -5.85
CA ASN A 363 -7.08 12.65 -6.78
C ASN A 363 -7.42 14.01 -7.43
N ARG A 364 -7.65 14.04 -8.74
CA ARG A 364 -8.00 15.27 -9.46
C ARG A 364 -9.34 15.84 -9.01
N ASN A 365 -10.35 14.98 -8.82
CA ASN A 365 -11.72 15.37 -8.53
C ASN A 365 -12.09 15.02 -7.07
N GLN A 366 -11.77 15.93 -6.14
CA GLN A 366 -11.92 15.73 -4.69
C GLN A 366 -13.37 15.53 -4.18
N GLU A 367 -14.36 15.92 -4.97
CA GLU A 367 -15.78 15.71 -4.68
C GLU A 367 -16.18 14.23 -4.80
N ASN A 368 -15.56 13.51 -5.74
CA ASN A 368 -15.86 12.10 -6.00
C ASN A 368 -15.15 11.15 -5.05
N ASN A 369 -14.32 11.63 -4.11
CA ASN A 369 -13.51 10.76 -3.24
C ASN A 369 -14.35 9.72 -2.47
N VAL A 370 -15.57 10.07 -2.05
CA VAL A 370 -16.44 9.12 -1.32
C VAL A 370 -16.89 7.98 -2.23
N ARG A 371 -17.25 8.29 -3.48
CA ARG A 371 -17.61 7.32 -4.51
C ARG A 371 -16.41 6.47 -4.90
N ASP A 372 -15.26 7.10 -5.12
CA ASP A 372 -14.04 6.41 -5.53
C ASP A 372 -13.57 5.45 -4.41
N LEU A 373 -13.67 5.87 -3.14
CA LEU A 373 -13.39 5.02 -1.98
C LEU A 373 -14.37 3.84 -1.87
N SER A 374 -15.68 4.07 -2.03
CA SER A 374 -16.68 3.00 -1.91
C SER A 374 -16.56 1.98 -3.04
N LEU A 375 -16.32 2.43 -4.27
CA LEU A 375 -16.07 1.54 -5.42
C LEU A 375 -14.78 0.73 -5.24
N ALA A 376 -13.72 1.33 -4.69
CA ALA A 376 -12.49 0.60 -4.40
C ALA A 376 -12.70 -0.50 -3.35
N TYR A 377 -13.36 -0.20 -2.23
CA TYR A 377 -13.68 -1.20 -1.20
C TYR A 377 -14.62 -2.29 -1.72
N LEU A 378 -15.59 -1.94 -2.58
CA LEU A 378 -16.45 -2.92 -3.23
C LEU A 378 -15.62 -3.87 -4.12
N LEU A 379 -14.72 -3.33 -4.94
CA LEU A 379 -13.84 -4.13 -5.79
C LEU A 379 -12.91 -5.04 -4.97
N VAL A 380 -12.36 -4.53 -3.87
CA VAL A 380 -11.53 -5.31 -2.93
C VAL A 380 -12.35 -6.40 -2.24
N GLY A 381 -13.54 -6.07 -1.75
CA GLY A 381 -14.43 -7.04 -1.10
C GLY A 381 -14.87 -8.16 -2.05
N LEU A 382 -15.23 -7.81 -3.30
CA LEU A 382 -15.59 -8.79 -4.32
C LEU A 382 -14.43 -9.69 -4.72
N THR A 383 -13.20 -9.16 -4.82
CA THR A 383 -12.02 -9.97 -5.15
C THR A 383 -11.63 -10.92 -4.02
N TYR A 384 -11.67 -10.49 -2.76
CA TYR A 384 -11.48 -11.38 -1.62
C TYR A 384 -12.57 -12.43 -1.50
N LEU A 385 -13.83 -12.04 -1.67
CA LEU A 385 -14.96 -12.98 -1.66
C LEU A 385 -14.83 -14.00 -2.78
N TYR A 386 -14.49 -13.57 -4.00
CA TYR A 386 -14.29 -14.44 -5.15
C TYR A 386 -13.21 -15.48 -4.88
N VAL A 387 -11.99 -15.07 -4.49
CA VAL A 387 -10.90 -16.02 -4.25
C VAL A 387 -11.21 -16.94 -3.06
N GLY A 388 -11.75 -16.38 -1.97
CA GLY A 388 -12.14 -17.12 -0.78
C GLY A 388 -13.15 -18.22 -1.09
N VAL A 389 -14.26 -17.87 -1.75
CA VAL A 389 -15.33 -18.81 -2.10
C VAL A 389 -14.85 -19.84 -3.12
N MET A 390 -14.14 -19.42 -4.17
CA MET A 390 -13.70 -20.34 -5.23
C MET A 390 -12.72 -21.40 -4.70
N ILE A 391 -11.75 -21.02 -3.87
CA ILE A 391 -10.82 -21.99 -3.28
C ILE A 391 -11.51 -22.90 -2.27
N PHE A 392 -12.37 -22.37 -1.40
CA PHE A 392 -13.07 -23.17 -0.40
C PHE A 392 -14.04 -24.18 -1.05
N ALA A 393 -14.78 -23.74 -2.06
CA ALA A 393 -15.75 -24.57 -2.78
C ALA A 393 -15.07 -25.60 -3.69
N ALA A 394 -13.94 -25.25 -4.31
CA ALA A 394 -13.20 -26.17 -5.18
C ALA A 394 -12.26 -27.12 -4.44
N PHE A 395 -12.06 -26.94 -3.13
CA PHE A 395 -11.20 -27.83 -2.36
C PHE A 395 -11.77 -29.27 -2.37
N PRO A 396 -10.98 -30.28 -2.81
CA PRO A 396 -11.48 -31.63 -3.10
C PRO A 396 -11.88 -32.38 -1.82
N SER A 397 -13.18 -32.42 -1.55
CA SER A 397 -13.79 -33.06 -0.37
C SER A 397 -15.04 -33.85 -0.78
N PRO A 398 -15.04 -35.19 -0.77
CA PRO A 398 -13.91 -36.12 -0.59
C PRO A 398 -12.87 -36.06 -1.75
N PRO A 399 -11.59 -36.48 -1.57
CA PRO A 399 -11.03 -37.32 -0.51
C PRO A 399 -10.23 -36.59 0.60
N LEU A 400 -10.13 -35.25 0.58
CA LEU A 400 -9.42 -34.49 1.62
C LEU A 400 -10.41 -33.72 2.50
N SER A 401 -10.08 -33.54 3.78
CA SER A 401 -10.89 -32.73 4.69
C SER A 401 -10.69 -31.24 4.44
N LYS A 402 -11.77 -30.45 4.49
CA LYS A 402 -11.70 -28.99 4.40
C LYS A 402 -10.88 -28.36 5.54
N GLU A 403 -10.59 -29.09 6.61
CA GLU A 403 -9.66 -28.64 7.65
C GLU A 403 -8.23 -28.44 7.17
N CYS A 404 -7.84 -29.13 6.09
CA CYS A 404 -6.50 -29.04 5.51
C CYS A 404 -6.16 -27.70 4.86
N ILE A 405 -7.14 -26.83 4.61
CA ILE A 405 -6.87 -25.54 3.96
C ILE A 405 -5.90 -24.74 4.84
N GLU A 406 -4.66 -24.60 4.36
CA GLU A 406 -3.60 -23.80 5.01
C GLU A 406 -3.81 -22.28 4.91
N PRO A 407 -3.27 -21.47 5.86
CA PRO A 407 -3.31 -19.99 5.83
C PRO A 407 -2.71 -19.35 4.59
N ASN A 408 -1.80 -20.05 3.92
CA ASN A 408 -1.39 -19.70 2.57
C ASN A 408 -1.94 -20.79 1.66
N PHE A 409 -3.02 -20.49 0.94
CA PHE A 409 -3.68 -21.54 0.17
C PHE A 409 -2.76 -22.17 -0.90
N LEU A 410 -1.72 -21.45 -1.35
CA LEU A 410 -0.72 -21.98 -2.29
C LEU A 410 0.08 -23.14 -1.69
N ASP A 411 0.17 -23.28 -0.36
CA ASP A 411 0.86 -24.40 0.28
C ASP A 411 0.08 -25.72 0.18
N ASN A 412 -1.21 -25.65 -0.14
CA ASN A 412 -2.02 -26.84 -0.46
C ASN A 412 -1.71 -27.39 -1.86
N PHE A 413 -0.90 -26.71 -2.66
CA PHE A 413 -0.52 -27.18 -3.98
C PHE A 413 0.93 -27.67 -4.00
N PRO A 414 1.20 -28.80 -4.69
CA PRO A 414 2.52 -29.40 -4.70
C PRO A 414 3.56 -28.46 -5.33
N SER A 415 4.82 -28.56 -4.87
CA SER A 415 5.91 -27.74 -5.39
C SER A 415 6.24 -28.01 -6.86
N SER A 416 5.77 -29.12 -7.44
CA SER A 416 5.96 -29.51 -8.84
C SER A 416 4.98 -28.85 -9.83
N ASP A 417 3.96 -28.15 -9.35
CA ASP A 417 2.96 -27.53 -10.23
C ASP A 417 3.49 -26.25 -10.88
N VAL A 418 3.58 -26.25 -12.20
CA VAL A 418 4.12 -25.14 -13.01
C VAL A 418 3.29 -23.85 -12.84
N MET A 419 1.96 -23.94 -12.78
CA MET A 419 1.11 -22.74 -12.64
C MET A 419 1.32 -22.10 -11.27
N VAL A 420 1.40 -22.93 -10.23
CA VAL A 420 1.63 -22.47 -8.87
C VAL A 420 3.05 -21.93 -8.70
N PHE A 421 4.04 -22.55 -9.35
CA PHE A 421 5.41 -22.03 -9.42
C PHE A 421 5.45 -20.61 -10.01
N VAL A 422 4.78 -20.37 -11.14
CA VAL A 422 4.72 -19.04 -11.76
C VAL A 422 4.02 -18.03 -10.84
N ALA A 423 2.93 -18.42 -10.16
CA ALA A 423 2.27 -17.55 -9.19
C ALA A 423 3.19 -17.19 -8.02
N ARG A 424 3.90 -18.17 -7.44
CA ARG A 424 4.86 -17.95 -6.36
C ARG A 424 6.00 -17.04 -6.80
N ALA A 425 6.50 -17.19 -8.03
CA ALA A 425 7.54 -16.32 -8.58
C ALA A 425 7.07 -14.87 -8.78
N PHE A 426 5.88 -14.66 -9.35
CA PHE A 426 5.30 -13.31 -9.49
C PHE A 426 5.06 -12.64 -8.14
N LEU A 427 4.45 -13.36 -7.19
CA LEU A 427 4.24 -12.86 -5.83
C LEU A 427 5.58 -12.58 -5.10
N LEU A 428 6.63 -13.38 -5.33
CA LEU A 428 7.95 -13.14 -4.78
C LEU A 428 8.56 -11.83 -5.32
N PHE A 429 8.53 -11.62 -6.64
CA PHE A 429 9.02 -10.37 -7.24
C PHE A 429 8.21 -9.16 -6.81
N GLN A 430 6.87 -9.30 -6.69
CA GLN A 430 6.02 -8.27 -6.11
C GLN A 430 6.42 -7.93 -4.68
N MET A 431 6.58 -8.92 -3.81
CA MET A 431 6.93 -8.65 -2.41
C MET A 431 8.33 -8.05 -2.27
N MET A 432 9.28 -8.48 -3.09
CA MET A 432 10.62 -7.90 -3.13
C MET A 432 10.62 -6.41 -3.53
N SER A 433 9.69 -5.96 -4.38
CA SER A 433 9.59 -4.55 -4.76
C SER A 433 8.80 -3.71 -3.74
N VAL A 434 7.79 -4.28 -3.09
CA VAL A 434 6.96 -3.58 -2.09
C VAL A 434 7.64 -3.51 -0.72
N TYR A 435 8.46 -4.49 -0.35
CA TYR A 435 9.11 -4.54 0.95
C TYR A 435 10.00 -3.30 1.25
N PRO A 436 10.83 -2.80 0.31
CA PRO A 436 11.56 -1.54 0.49
C PRO A 436 10.66 -0.30 0.64
N LEU A 437 9.50 -0.28 -0.02
CA LEU A 437 8.54 0.83 0.08
C LEU A 437 7.92 0.89 1.48
N LEU A 438 7.57 -0.28 2.05
CA LEU A 438 7.09 -0.37 3.44
C LEU A 438 8.18 0.05 4.43
N GLY A 439 9.43 -0.39 4.22
CA GLY A 439 10.56 0.05 5.05
C GLY A 439 10.80 1.56 4.98
N TYR A 440 10.65 2.17 3.80
CA TYR A 440 10.71 3.62 3.64
C TYR A 440 9.60 4.34 4.42
N LEU A 441 8.36 3.82 4.40
CA LEU A 441 7.25 4.38 5.17
C LEU A 441 7.51 4.33 6.68
N VAL A 442 8.02 3.20 7.19
CA VAL A 442 8.43 3.07 8.60
C VAL A 442 9.51 4.09 8.95
N ARG A 443 10.51 4.26 8.07
CA ARG A 443 11.58 5.25 8.26
C ARG A 443 11.02 6.67 8.34
N VAL A 444 10.19 7.09 7.38
CA VAL A 444 9.63 8.44 7.34
C VAL A 444 8.79 8.72 8.57
N GLN A 445 7.92 7.80 8.95
CA GLN A 445 7.05 7.98 10.12
C GLN A 445 7.85 7.98 11.44
N LEU A 446 8.87 7.14 11.59
CA LEU A 446 9.63 7.03 12.84
C LEU A 446 10.64 8.18 12.97
N MET A 447 11.44 8.38 11.93
CA MET A 447 12.53 9.38 11.93
C MET A 447 11.98 10.80 11.85
N GLY A 448 10.95 11.04 11.05
CA GLY A 448 10.30 12.36 10.97
C GLY A 448 9.72 12.81 12.31
N GLN A 449 9.28 11.88 13.17
CA GLN A 449 8.73 12.21 14.48
C GLN A 449 9.77 12.27 15.60
N LEU A 450 10.81 11.43 15.56
CA LEU A 450 11.87 11.43 16.57
C LEU A 450 12.89 12.55 16.36
N PHE A 451 13.27 12.83 15.11
CA PHE A 451 14.37 13.73 14.77
C PHE A 451 13.95 14.97 13.99
N GLY A 452 12.69 15.08 13.57
CA GLY A 452 12.20 16.18 12.72
C GLY A 452 12.66 16.10 11.26
N ASP A 453 13.70 15.31 10.98
CA ASP A 453 14.24 15.07 9.64
C ASP A 453 13.89 13.67 9.11
N HIS A 454 13.53 13.59 7.83
CA HIS A 454 13.22 12.35 7.13
C HIS A 454 14.41 11.38 7.01
N TYR A 455 15.64 11.91 7.11
CA TYR A 455 16.87 11.14 6.99
C TYR A 455 17.97 11.76 7.88
N PRO A 456 18.02 11.42 9.18
CA PRO A 456 18.94 12.06 10.12
C PRO A 456 20.40 11.60 9.90
N SER A 457 20.66 10.30 9.86
CA SER A 457 21.98 9.75 9.53
C SER A 457 21.86 8.33 8.96
N PHE A 458 22.87 7.91 8.19
CA PHE A 458 22.94 6.55 7.66
C PHE A 458 22.93 5.50 8.79
N ALA A 459 23.63 5.76 9.91
CA ALA A 459 23.73 4.82 11.02
C ALA A 459 22.37 4.55 11.69
N TYR A 460 21.58 5.61 11.97
CA TYR A 460 20.26 5.44 12.58
C TYR A 460 19.29 4.67 11.67
N VAL A 461 19.34 4.94 10.37
CA VAL A 461 18.52 4.24 9.37
C VAL A 461 18.95 2.78 9.22
N PHE A 462 20.26 2.52 9.21
CA PHE A 462 20.79 1.17 9.13
C PHE A 462 20.40 0.33 10.36
N ILE A 463 20.51 0.89 11.57
CA ILE A 463 20.08 0.21 12.80
C ILE A 463 18.59 -0.14 12.74
N LEU A 464 17.73 0.80 12.33
CA LEU A 464 16.29 0.54 12.16
C LEU A 464 16.04 -0.61 11.17
N ASN A 465 16.69 -0.57 10.01
CA ASN A 465 16.53 -1.60 8.98
C ASN A 465 17.01 -2.97 9.47
N VAL A 466 18.11 -3.04 10.22
CA VAL A 466 18.62 -4.29 10.84
C VAL A 466 17.62 -4.83 11.86
N LEU A 467 17.01 -3.98 12.69
CA LEU A 467 16.00 -4.40 13.66
C LEU A 467 14.76 -4.99 12.97
N ILE A 468 14.28 -4.34 11.91
CA ILE A 468 13.11 -4.80 11.15
C ILE A 468 13.39 -6.14 10.46
N VAL A 469 14.54 -6.26 9.77
CA VAL A 469 14.95 -7.49 9.11
C VAL A 469 15.17 -8.60 10.15
N GLY A 470 15.80 -8.29 11.28
CA GLY A 470 16.00 -9.22 12.39
C GLY A 470 14.70 -9.78 12.93
N ALA A 471 13.68 -8.94 13.13
CA ALA A 471 12.35 -9.38 13.55
C ALA A 471 11.70 -10.32 12.53
N GLY A 472 11.83 -10.02 11.22
CA GLY A 472 11.33 -10.88 10.14
C GLY A 472 12.02 -12.25 10.10
N VAL A 473 13.35 -12.28 10.22
CA VAL A 473 14.15 -13.51 10.23
C VAL A 473 13.84 -14.37 11.44
N LEU A 474 13.76 -13.77 12.64
CA LEU A 474 13.42 -14.48 13.87
C LEU A 474 12.05 -15.14 13.76
N MET A 475 11.04 -14.41 13.27
CA MET A 475 9.70 -14.96 13.09
C MET A 475 9.68 -16.09 12.06
N ALA A 476 10.33 -15.92 10.90
CA ALA A 476 10.38 -16.94 9.86
C ALA A 476 11.12 -18.22 10.31
N LYS A 477 12.08 -18.10 11.22
CA LYS A 477 12.81 -19.24 11.77
C LYS A 477 12.03 -19.98 12.87
N PHE A 478 11.49 -19.25 13.85
CA PHE A 478 10.93 -19.85 15.05
C PHE A 478 9.41 -20.10 14.98
N TYR A 479 8.65 -19.24 14.28
CA TYR A 479 7.19 -19.33 14.27
C TYR A 479 6.59 -18.85 12.92
N PRO A 480 6.73 -19.63 11.83
CA PRO A 480 6.30 -19.24 10.49
C PRO A 480 4.79 -19.43 10.24
N ASN A 481 3.92 -19.18 11.22
CA ASN A 481 2.46 -19.27 11.04
C ASN A 481 1.87 -17.94 10.58
N ILE A 482 1.61 -17.83 9.27
CA ILE A 482 1.13 -16.62 8.62
C ILE A 482 -0.23 -16.17 9.18
N GLY A 483 -1.17 -17.12 9.39
CA GLY A 483 -2.51 -16.81 9.89
C GLY A 483 -2.49 -16.19 11.29
N SER A 484 -1.62 -16.69 12.16
CA SER A 484 -1.44 -16.18 13.52
C SER A 484 -0.84 -14.77 13.53
N ILE A 485 0.17 -14.50 12.71
CA ILE A 485 0.80 -13.17 12.64
C ILE A 485 -0.22 -12.15 12.10
N ILE A 486 -0.93 -12.49 11.03
CA ILE A 486 -1.90 -11.60 10.39
C ILE A 486 -3.08 -11.29 11.35
N ARG A 487 -3.65 -12.30 12.03
CA ARG A 487 -4.81 -12.08 12.92
C ARG A 487 -4.48 -11.17 14.10
N TYR A 488 -3.34 -11.37 14.76
CA TYR A 488 -2.94 -10.54 15.91
C TYR A 488 -2.52 -9.14 15.47
N SER A 489 -1.71 -9.04 14.41
CA SER A 489 -1.30 -7.74 13.87
C SER A 489 -2.52 -6.92 13.44
N GLY A 490 -3.44 -7.54 12.70
CA GLY A 490 -4.68 -6.92 12.22
C GLY A 490 -5.61 -6.51 13.35
N ALA A 491 -5.82 -7.35 14.36
CA ALA A 491 -6.68 -7.03 15.49
C ALA A 491 -6.09 -5.90 16.36
N MET A 492 -4.78 -5.93 16.63
CA MET A 492 -4.08 -4.89 17.41
C MET A 492 -4.11 -3.52 16.73
N CYS A 493 -3.70 -3.44 15.46
CA CYS A 493 -3.70 -2.16 14.73
C CYS A 493 -5.13 -1.72 14.40
N GLY A 494 -6.02 -2.67 14.13
CA GLY A 494 -7.42 -2.47 13.85
C GLY A 494 -8.19 -1.83 14.99
N LEU A 495 -7.97 -2.31 16.22
CA LEU A 495 -8.55 -1.73 17.42
C LEU A 495 -8.34 -0.22 17.44
N ALA A 496 -7.09 0.22 17.31
CA ALA A 496 -6.75 1.63 17.38
C ALA A 496 -7.15 2.40 16.12
N LEU A 497 -6.57 2.06 14.97
CA LEU A 497 -6.58 2.91 13.77
C LEU A 497 -7.86 2.76 12.95
N VAL A 498 -8.51 1.60 13.02
CA VAL A 498 -9.75 1.33 12.27
C VAL A 498 -10.96 1.69 13.13
N PHE A 499 -11.04 1.21 14.36
CA PHE A 499 -12.26 1.35 15.16
C PHE A 499 -12.23 2.53 16.14
N VAL A 500 -11.20 2.63 16.99
CA VAL A 500 -11.16 3.59 18.11
C VAL A 500 -10.94 5.03 17.64
N PHE A 501 -9.84 5.31 16.94
CA PHE A 501 -9.50 6.67 16.55
C PHE A 501 -10.58 7.31 15.66
N PRO A 502 -11.08 6.68 14.59
CA PRO A 502 -12.06 7.33 13.72
C PRO A 502 -13.38 7.62 14.43
N SER A 503 -13.81 6.71 15.31
CA SER A 503 -15.02 6.86 16.13
C SER A 503 -14.88 7.98 17.16
N LEU A 504 -13.76 8.00 17.91
CA LEU A 504 -13.53 9.02 18.92
C LEU A 504 -13.31 10.42 18.31
N ILE A 505 -12.58 10.51 17.18
CA ILE A 505 -12.40 11.78 16.46
C ILE A 505 -13.77 12.34 16.05
N HIS A 506 -14.65 11.51 15.51
CA HIS A 506 -15.98 11.95 15.14
C HIS A 506 -16.81 12.42 16.34
N MET A 507 -16.86 11.63 17.41
CA MET A 507 -17.62 11.97 18.61
C MET A 507 -17.10 13.28 19.24
N ARG A 508 -15.78 13.48 19.31
CA ARG A 508 -15.18 14.74 19.80
C ARG A 508 -15.47 15.90 18.88
N ALA A 509 -15.41 15.71 17.56
CA ALA A 509 -15.76 16.74 16.59
C ALA A 509 -17.21 17.21 16.75
N LEU A 510 -18.17 16.28 16.91
CA LEU A 510 -19.58 16.63 17.15
C LEU A 510 -19.78 17.31 18.50
N ARG A 511 -19.07 16.83 19.54
CA ARG A 511 -19.14 17.45 20.87
C ARG A 511 -18.65 18.89 20.84
N ARG A 512 -17.55 19.19 20.14
CA ARG A 512 -17.05 20.56 19.96
C ARG A 512 -18.04 21.45 19.21
N ARG A 513 -18.85 20.89 18.32
CA ARG A 513 -19.92 21.60 17.58
C ARG A 513 -21.25 21.69 18.35
N GLY A 514 -21.39 21.01 19.50
CA GLY A 514 -22.66 20.93 20.23
C GLY A 514 -23.73 20.05 19.57
N GLU A 515 -23.40 19.31 18.51
CA GLU A 515 -24.36 18.54 17.69
C GLU A 515 -24.41 17.04 18.05
N LEU A 516 -23.80 16.63 19.17
CA LEU A 516 -23.70 15.22 19.54
C LEU A 516 -25.06 14.66 19.97
N ARG A 517 -25.69 13.89 19.07
CA ARG A 517 -26.92 13.15 19.36
C ARG A 517 -26.64 11.79 19.99
N TRP A 518 -27.54 11.34 20.86
CA TRP A 518 -27.44 10.06 21.57
C TRP A 518 -27.33 8.83 20.64
N PRO A 519 -28.10 8.72 19.53
CA PRO A 519 -27.98 7.57 18.62
C PRO A 519 -26.60 7.47 17.96
N SER A 520 -26.00 8.61 17.61
CA SER A 520 -24.65 8.65 17.05
C SER A 520 -23.60 8.22 18.09
N ALA A 521 -23.74 8.68 19.33
CA ALA A 521 -22.84 8.28 20.41
C ALA A 521 -22.91 6.78 20.72
N PHE A 522 -24.11 6.20 20.71
CA PHE A 522 -24.32 4.75 20.90
C PHE A 522 -23.68 3.95 19.76
N PHE A 523 -23.96 4.31 18.50
CA PHE A 523 -23.41 3.61 17.34
C PHE A 523 -21.87 3.62 17.30
N HIS A 524 -21.24 4.76 17.57
CA HIS A 524 -19.77 4.86 17.58
C HIS A 524 -19.15 4.15 18.79
N SER A 525 -19.82 4.14 19.94
CA SER A 525 -19.40 3.33 21.09
C SER A 525 -19.48 1.83 20.79
N PHE A 526 -20.50 1.39 20.05
CA PHE A 526 -20.62 0.01 19.59
C PHE A 526 -19.47 -0.40 18.66
N LEU A 527 -19.06 0.48 17.72
CA LEU A 527 -17.88 0.22 16.88
C LEU A 527 -16.59 0.04 17.69
N ILE A 528 -16.40 0.84 18.73
CA ILE A 528 -15.25 0.73 19.65
C ILE A 528 -15.30 -0.63 20.37
N MET A 529 -16.47 -1.03 20.85
CA MET A 529 -16.66 -2.32 21.52
C MET A 529 -16.39 -3.49 20.58
N LEU A 530 -16.81 -3.42 19.31
CA LEU A 530 -16.48 -4.44 18.30
C LEU A 530 -14.97 -4.54 18.06
N GLY A 531 -14.26 -3.42 17.99
CA GLY A 531 -12.80 -3.43 17.87
C GLY A 531 -12.12 -4.10 19.07
N ALA A 532 -12.59 -3.82 20.28
CA ALA A 532 -12.08 -4.44 21.50
C ALA A 532 -12.40 -5.95 21.54
N ALA A 533 -13.63 -6.32 21.18
CA ALA A 533 -14.06 -7.72 21.08
C ALA A 533 -13.23 -8.49 20.04
N ASN A 534 -12.88 -7.87 18.90
CA ASN A 534 -12.04 -8.49 17.88
C ASN A 534 -10.64 -8.84 18.42
N LEU A 535 -10.03 -7.95 19.21
CA LEU A 535 -8.73 -8.22 19.84
C LEU A 535 -8.83 -9.29 20.93
N LEU A 536 -9.80 -9.15 21.84
CA LEU A 536 -10.02 -10.14 22.91
C LEU A 536 -10.32 -11.53 22.33
N GLY A 537 -11.13 -11.60 21.27
CA GLY A 537 -11.47 -12.84 20.58
C GLY A 537 -10.27 -13.61 20.03
N GLN A 538 -9.14 -12.94 19.73
CA GLN A 538 -7.91 -13.64 19.30
C GLN A 538 -7.18 -14.35 20.45
N PHE A 539 -7.43 -13.97 21.70
CA PHE A 539 -6.80 -14.60 22.88
C PHE A 539 -7.61 -15.78 23.40
N PHE A 540 -8.93 -15.76 23.21
CA PHE A 540 -9.81 -16.83 23.65
C PHE A 540 -9.94 -17.98 22.65
N MET A 541 -9.46 -17.82 21.41
CA MET A 541 -9.72 -18.75 20.28
C MET A 541 -8.49 -19.10 19.44
#